data_AF-A0A842N0Q0-F1
#
_entry.id   AF-A0A842N0Q0-F1
#
_cell.length_a   1.000
_cell.length_b   1.000
_cell.length_c   1.000
_cell.angle_alpha   90.00
_cell.angle_beta   90.00
_cell.angle_gamma   90.00
#
_symmetry.space_group_name_H-M   'P 1'
#
loop_
_entity.id
_entity.type
_entity.pdbx_description
1 polymer ?
#
loop_
_entity_poly.entity_id
_entity_poly.type
_entity_poly.pdbx_seq_one_letter_code
_entity_poly.pdbx_strand_id
1 'polypeptide(L)'
;MWEDPSDDKENEIIKRTAETIYKYDMDLVAILILESIKPLASVGGQFARYMVAPFVPFIGDNSSPFFATFQDKNNVERLIQTLEEKGRKDEEEKKRLKQARKAEKEESPKKGWRKYLPF
;
A
#
# COMPACT_ATOMS: atom_id res chain seq x y z
N MET A 1 7.45 -24.89 -15.67
CA MET A 1 8.02 -23.54 -15.83
C MET A 1 6.81 -22.66 -15.99
N TRP A 2 6.58 -21.70 -15.09
CA TRP A 2 5.47 -20.76 -15.25
C TRP A 2 5.82 -19.83 -16.41
N GLU A 3 4.82 -19.37 -17.14
CA GLU A 3 5.03 -18.39 -18.20
C GLU A 3 5.22 -17.02 -17.55
N ASP A 4 6.33 -16.35 -17.86
CA ASP A 4 6.62 -15.04 -17.31
C ASP A 4 5.62 -14.02 -17.88
N PRO A 5 4.90 -13.28 -17.02
CA PRO A 5 3.93 -12.29 -17.46
C PRO A 5 4.62 -11.15 -18.22
N SER A 6 3.90 -10.49 -19.13
CA SER A 6 4.39 -9.26 -19.77
C SER A 6 4.56 -8.13 -18.75
N ASP A 7 5.43 -7.15 -19.02
CA ASP A 7 5.64 -6.01 -18.11
C ASP A 7 4.33 -5.25 -17.81
N ASP A 8 3.44 -5.10 -18.79
CA ASP A 8 2.11 -4.53 -18.58
C ASP A 8 1.28 -5.33 -17.55
N LYS A 9 1.40 -6.66 -17.60
CA LYS A 9 0.69 -7.56 -16.69
C LYS A 9 1.31 -7.52 -15.28
N GLU A 10 2.62 -7.44 -15.18
CA GLU A 10 3.32 -7.22 -13.92
C GLU A 10 2.91 -5.91 -13.26
N ASN A 11 2.90 -4.82 -14.03
CA ASN A 11 2.42 -3.51 -13.60
C ASN A 11 0.99 -3.57 -13.06
N GLU A 12 0.10 -4.26 -13.77
CA GLU A 12 -1.29 -4.45 -13.34
C GLU A 12 -1.36 -5.21 -11.99
N ILE A 13 -0.59 -6.28 -11.85
CA ILE A 13 -0.53 -7.10 -10.63
C ILE A 13 0.00 -6.28 -9.45
N ILE A 14 1.10 -5.54 -9.65
CA ILE A 14 1.69 -4.66 -8.64
C ILE A 14 0.68 -3.61 -8.19
N LYS A 15 0.00 -2.94 -9.13
CA LYS A 15 -1.00 -1.92 -8.84
C LYS A 15 -2.17 -2.48 -8.03
N ARG A 16 -2.76 -3.61 -8.45
CA ARG A 16 -3.85 -4.28 -7.74
C ARG A 16 -3.44 -4.74 -6.34
N THR A 17 -2.20 -5.20 -6.19
CA THR A 17 -1.64 -5.61 -4.90
C THR A 17 -1.51 -4.42 -3.97
N ALA A 18 -0.93 -3.31 -4.46
CA ALA A 18 -0.85 -2.06 -3.70
C ALA A 18 -2.24 -1.55 -3.28
N GLU A 19 -3.22 -1.53 -4.19
CA GLU A 19 -4.61 -1.16 -3.89
C GLU A 19 -5.23 -2.01 -2.79
N THR A 20 -4.97 -3.32 -2.81
CA THR A 20 -5.46 -4.24 -1.77
C THR A 20 -4.82 -3.96 -0.42
N ILE A 21 -3.50 -3.74 -0.37
CA ILE A 21 -2.78 -3.39 0.87
C ILE A 21 -3.33 -2.09 1.46
N TYR A 22 -3.55 -1.08 0.61
CA TYR A 22 -4.15 0.19 1.02
C TYR A 22 -5.58 0.05 1.54
N LYS A 23 -6.39 -0.80 0.91
CA LYS A 23 -7.77 -1.04 1.34
C LYS A 23 -7.86 -1.50 2.79
N TYR A 24 -6.82 -2.14 3.32
CA TYR A 24 -6.76 -2.62 4.69
C TYR A 24 -5.85 -1.78 5.60
N ASP A 25 -5.41 -0.59 5.16
CA ASP A 25 -4.50 0.29 5.92
C ASP A 25 -3.20 -0.42 6.37
N MET A 26 -2.67 -1.32 5.52
CA MET A 26 -1.50 -2.16 5.84
C MET A 26 -0.20 -1.72 5.15
N ASP A 27 -0.15 -0.55 4.52
CA ASP A 27 0.99 -0.10 3.71
C ASP A 27 2.31 -0.08 4.50
N LEU A 28 2.33 0.49 5.71
CA LEU A 28 3.53 0.53 6.56
C LEU A 28 4.03 -0.87 6.94
N VAL A 29 3.13 -1.76 7.35
CA VAL A 29 3.47 -3.13 7.75
C VAL A 29 3.93 -3.94 6.53
N ALA A 30 3.27 -3.74 5.39
CA ALA A 30 3.65 -4.37 4.13
C ALA A 30 5.05 -3.93 3.69
N ILE A 31 5.37 -2.62 3.71
CA ILE A 31 6.70 -2.11 3.36
C ILE A 31 7.77 -2.77 4.26
N LEU A 32 7.55 -2.81 5.58
CA LEU A 32 8.50 -3.41 6.51
C LEU A 32 8.76 -4.89 6.19
N ILE A 33 7.70 -5.67 5.96
CA ILE A 33 7.82 -7.09 5.61
C ILE A 33 8.51 -7.24 4.27
N LEU A 34 8.07 -6.52 3.24
CA LEU A 34 8.60 -6.61 1.88
C LEU A 34 10.09 -6.27 1.83
N GLU A 35 10.54 -5.21 2.52
CA GLU A 35 11.95 -4.84 2.59
C GLU A 35 12.78 -5.93 3.32
N SER A 36 12.21 -6.57 4.34
CA SER A 36 12.88 -7.67 5.07
C SER A 36 13.07 -8.93 4.22
N ILE A 37 12.14 -9.22 3.30
CA ILE A 37 12.17 -10.43 2.45
C ILE A 37 12.71 -10.17 1.03
N LYS A 38 12.92 -8.91 0.65
CA LYS A 38 13.46 -8.51 -0.66
C LYS A 38 14.77 -9.20 -1.05
N PRO A 39 15.74 -9.48 -0.15
CA PRO A 39 16.91 -10.30 -0.48
C PRO A 39 16.58 -11.76 -0.84
N LEU A 40 15.46 -12.27 -0.31
CA LEU A 40 15.00 -13.64 -0.53
C LEU A 40 14.28 -13.82 -1.87
N ALA A 41 13.78 -12.74 -2.48
CA ALA A 41 13.16 -12.79 -3.82
C ALA A 41 14.14 -13.34 -4.87
N SER A 42 15.43 -12.95 -4.82
CA SER A 42 16.47 -13.51 -5.70
C SER A 42 16.82 -14.98 -5.40
N VAL A 43 16.50 -15.48 -4.20
CA VAL A 43 16.61 -16.89 -3.82
C VAL A 43 15.25 -17.55 -4.08
N GLY A 44 14.74 -17.40 -5.31
CA GLY A 44 13.40 -17.78 -5.76
C GLY A 44 13.15 -19.29 -5.87
N GLY A 45 13.62 -20.07 -4.90
CA GLY A 45 13.39 -21.50 -4.76
C GLY A 45 12.17 -21.84 -3.89
N GLN A 46 12.13 -23.09 -3.42
CA GLN A 46 11.02 -23.69 -2.64
C GLN A 46 10.50 -22.80 -1.48
N PHE A 47 11.35 -21.93 -0.91
CA PHE A 47 10.98 -21.04 0.19
C PHE A 47 9.87 -20.03 -0.17
N ALA A 48 9.89 -19.44 -1.36
CA ALA A 48 8.82 -18.54 -1.82
C ALA A 48 7.48 -19.30 -1.94
N ARG A 49 7.50 -20.55 -2.41
CA ARG A 49 6.30 -21.40 -2.43
C ARG A 49 5.79 -21.70 -1.03
N TYR A 50 6.68 -21.98 -0.07
CA TYR A 50 6.29 -22.25 1.32
C TYR A 50 5.69 -21.01 2.01
N MET A 51 6.23 -19.82 1.77
CA MET A 51 5.70 -18.58 2.35
C MET A 51 4.31 -18.23 1.82
N VAL A 52 4.05 -18.51 0.55
CA VAL A 52 2.78 -18.15 -0.07
C VAL A 52 1.77 -19.30 -0.05
N ALA A 53 2.19 -20.55 0.20
CA ALA A 53 1.30 -21.71 0.29
C ALA A 53 0.07 -21.47 1.21
N PRO A 54 0.19 -20.86 2.41
CA PRO A 54 -0.96 -20.53 3.25
C PRO A 54 -1.94 -19.54 2.62
N PHE A 55 -1.48 -18.75 1.65
CA PHE A 55 -2.24 -17.70 0.99
C PHE A 55 -2.83 -18.11 -0.37
N VAL A 56 -2.42 -19.27 -0.93
CA VAL A 56 -2.93 -19.80 -2.20
C VAL A 56 -4.46 -19.84 -2.29
N PRO A 57 -5.21 -20.29 -1.26
CA PRO A 57 -6.68 -20.27 -1.31
C PRO A 57 -7.29 -18.88 -1.51
N PHE A 58 -6.56 -17.82 -1.18
CA PHE A 58 -7.00 -16.44 -1.31
C PHE A 58 -6.63 -15.80 -2.66
N ILE A 59 -5.70 -16.40 -3.42
CA ILE A 59 -5.18 -15.86 -4.69
C ILE A 59 -5.95 -16.41 -5.92
N GLY A 60 -6.58 -17.59 -5.81
CA GLY A 60 -7.41 -18.19 -6.87
C GLY A 60 -6.64 -18.57 -8.15
N ASP A 61 -7.34 -18.77 -9.27
CA ASP A 61 -6.75 -19.20 -10.56
C ASP A 61 -5.72 -18.22 -11.15
N ASN A 62 -5.65 -16.99 -10.63
CA ASN A 62 -4.64 -15.98 -11.00
C ASN A 62 -3.31 -16.13 -10.24
N SER A 63 -3.10 -17.24 -9.54
CA SER A 63 -1.92 -17.45 -8.72
C SER A 63 -0.63 -17.54 -9.53
N SER A 64 -0.66 -18.19 -10.70
CA SER A 64 0.52 -18.37 -11.56
C SER A 64 1.21 -17.05 -11.94
N PRO A 65 0.53 -16.08 -12.60
CA PRO A 65 1.17 -14.83 -12.98
C PRO A 65 1.54 -13.99 -11.75
N PHE A 66 0.75 -14.03 -10.67
CA PHE A 66 1.08 -13.35 -9.41
C PHE A 66 2.42 -13.86 -8.84
N PHE A 67 2.61 -15.17 -8.85
CA PHE A 67 3.86 -15.80 -8.39
C PHE A 67 5.05 -15.41 -9.25
N ALA A 68 4.91 -15.52 -10.57
CA ALA A 68 5.98 -15.18 -11.50
C ALA A 68 6.41 -13.72 -11.34
N THR A 69 5.46 -12.78 -11.22
CA THR A 69 5.76 -11.36 -11.00
C THR A 69 6.61 -11.12 -9.75
N PHE A 70 6.24 -11.70 -8.59
CA PHE A 70 6.94 -11.42 -7.33
C PHE A 70 8.15 -12.32 -7.04
N GLN A 71 8.51 -13.23 -7.96
CA GLN A 71 9.81 -13.89 -7.93
C GLN A 71 10.94 -12.93 -8.35
N ASP A 72 10.66 -11.90 -9.15
CA ASP A 72 11.63 -10.86 -9.45
C ASP A 72 11.72 -9.86 -8.29
N LYS A 73 12.94 -9.71 -7.74
CA LYS A 73 13.26 -8.70 -6.73
C LYS A 73 12.96 -7.28 -7.21
N ASN A 74 13.10 -7.00 -8.50
CA ASN A 74 12.78 -5.67 -9.06
C ASN A 74 11.28 -5.36 -8.99
N ASN A 75 10.43 -6.38 -9.12
CA ASN A 75 8.98 -6.20 -8.99
C ASN A 75 8.54 -6.05 -7.54
N VAL A 76 9.22 -6.73 -6.61
CA VAL A 76 9.07 -6.45 -5.17
C VAL A 76 9.45 -5.01 -4.86
N GLU A 77 10.56 -4.52 -5.43
CA GLU A 77 10.99 -3.12 -5.28
C GLU A 77 9.97 -2.12 -5.85
N ARG A 78 9.44 -2.39 -7.06
CA ARG A 78 8.37 -1.57 -7.67
C ARG A 78 7.14 -1.50 -6.78
N LEU A 79 6.75 -2.61 -6.14
CA LEU A 79 5.65 -2.63 -5.19
C LEU A 79 5.93 -1.75 -3.96
N ILE A 80 7.11 -1.86 -3.37
CA ILE A 80 7.52 -1.04 -2.21
C ILE A 80 7.45 0.46 -2.57
N GLN A 81 8.05 0.86 -3.69
CA GLN A 81 8.03 2.25 -4.16
C GLN A 81 6.61 2.75 -4.43
N THR A 82 5.75 1.90 -5.00
CA THR A 82 4.33 2.22 -5.23
C THR A 82 3.59 2.46 -3.92
N LEU A 83 3.86 1.66 -2.89
CA LEU A 83 3.33 1.86 -1.54
C LEU A 83 3.86 3.17 -0.94
N GLU A 84 5.17 3.39 -0.91
CA GLU A 84 5.75 4.62 -0.36
C GLU A 84 5.20 5.90 -1.01
N GLU A 85 5.08 5.92 -2.35
CA GLU A 85 4.54 7.07 -3.07
C GLU A 85 3.09 7.36 -2.68
N LYS A 86 2.26 6.32 -2.58
CA LYS A 86 0.84 6.48 -2.27
C LYS A 86 0.63 6.88 -0.80
N GLY A 87 1.40 6.30 0.12
CA GLY A 87 1.37 6.66 1.54
C GLY A 87 1.78 8.10 1.78
N ARG A 88 2.81 8.58 1.05
CA ARG A 88 3.22 9.99 1.07
C ARG A 88 2.09 10.91 0.56
N LYS A 89 1.44 10.58 -0.56
CA LYS A 89 0.31 11.36 -1.11
C LYS A 89 -0.85 11.43 -0.12
N ASP A 90 -1.21 10.31 0.50
CA ASP A 90 -2.30 10.25 1.48
C ASP A 90 -1.99 11.08 2.73
N GLU A 91 -0.73 11.08 3.20
CA GLU A 91 -0.31 11.90 4.33
C GLU A 91 -0.34 13.40 4.00
N GLU A 92 0.13 13.78 2.82
CA GLU A 92 0.07 15.16 2.31
C GLU A 92 -1.36 15.66 2.17
N GLU A 93 -2.27 14.84 1.65
CA GLU A 93 -3.69 15.16 1.54
C GLU A 93 -4.32 15.33 2.93
N LYS A 94 -4.06 14.40 3.86
CA LYS A 94 -4.52 14.50 5.25
C LYS A 94 -4.01 15.79 5.92
N LYS A 95 -2.76 16.21 5.67
CA LYS A 95 -2.18 17.46 6.18
C LYS A 95 -2.89 18.68 5.59
N ARG A 96 -3.10 18.71 4.27
CA ARG A 96 -3.83 19.79 3.57
C ARG A 96 -5.26 19.96 4.08
N LEU A 97 -6.01 18.86 4.22
CA LEU A 97 -7.37 18.88 4.75
C LEU A 97 -7.42 19.38 6.20
N LYS A 98 -6.44 18.99 7.04
CA LYS A 98 -6.33 19.49 8.42
C LYS A 98 -6.04 21.00 8.47
N GLN A 99 -5.20 21.51 7.56
CA GLN A 99 -4.89 22.95 7.47
C GLN A 99 -6.09 23.76 6.98
N ALA A 100 -6.78 23.31 5.93
CA ALA A 100 -8.00 23.94 5.43
C ALA A 100 -9.08 24.05 6.52
N ARG A 101 -9.33 22.95 7.25
CA ARG A 101 -10.27 22.92 8.39
C ARG A 101 -9.87 23.84 9.55
N LYS A 102 -8.57 24.11 9.74
CA LYS A 102 -8.09 25.06 10.76
C LYS A 102 -8.32 26.50 10.30
N ALA A 103 -8.00 26.82 9.04
CA ALA A 103 -8.24 28.14 8.46
C ALA A 103 -9.73 28.52 8.48
N GLU A 104 -10.63 27.61 8.08
CA GLU A 104 -12.09 27.83 8.15
C GLU A 104 -12.59 28.09 9.59
N LYS A 105 -11.99 27.44 10.60
CA LYS A 105 -12.31 27.63 12.01
C LYS A 105 -11.76 28.94 12.58
N GLU A 106 -10.70 29.49 12.01
CA GLU A 106 -10.11 30.77 12.41
C GLU A 106 -10.83 31.95 11.74
N GLU A 107 -11.31 31.78 10.49
CA GLU A 107 -12.10 32.77 9.77
C GLU A 107 -13.56 32.86 10.23
N SER A 108 -14.11 31.82 10.87
CA SER A 108 -15.46 31.88 11.42
C SER A 108 -15.47 32.72 12.72
N PRO A 109 -16.13 33.90 12.73
CA PRO A 109 -16.14 34.76 13.91
C PRO A 109 -16.83 34.02 15.05
N LYS A 110 -16.18 33.94 16.22
CA LYS A 110 -16.71 33.30 17.45
C LYS A 110 -17.99 34.00 17.89
N LYS A 111 -19.13 33.66 17.27
CA LYS A 111 -20.43 34.23 17.57
C LYS A 111 -21.00 33.58 18.83
N GLY A 112 -20.76 34.25 19.96
CA GLY A 112 -21.85 34.62 20.86
C GLY A 112 -22.30 33.67 21.96
N TRP A 113 -21.66 32.54 22.24
CA TRP A 113 -22.05 31.72 23.43
C TRP A 113 -21.58 32.36 24.74
N ARG A 114 -20.51 33.14 24.69
CA ARG A 114 -20.00 33.95 25.82
C ARG A 114 -20.94 35.07 26.26
N LYS A 115 -21.96 35.41 25.46
CA LYS A 115 -22.96 36.44 25.78
C LYS A 115 -24.01 35.95 26.78
N TYR A 116 -24.17 34.63 26.92
CA TYR A 116 -25.19 34.00 27.76
C TYR A 116 -24.61 33.24 28.97
N LEU A 117 -23.32 33.39 29.25
CA LEU A 117 -22.71 32.85 30.47
C LEU A 117 -22.88 33.87 31.60
N PRO A 118 -23.72 33.61 32.62
CA PRO A 118 -23.61 34.33 33.88
C PRO A 118 -22.31 33.84 34.54
N PHE A 119 -21.40 34.77 34.81
CA PHE A 119 -20.18 34.50 35.58
C PHE A 119 -20.55 34.02 36.99
#